data_AF-A0A392QX58-F1
#
_entry.id   AF-A0A392QX58-F1
#
_cell.length_a   1.000
_cell.length_b   1.000
_cell.length_c   1.000
_cell.angle_alpha   90.00
_cell.angle_beta   90.00
_cell.angle_gamma   90.00
#
_symmetry.space_group_name_H-M   'P 1'
#
loop_
_entity.id
_entity.type
_entity.pdbx_description
1 polymer ?
#
loop_
_entity_poly.entity_id
_entity_poly.type
_entity_poly.pdbx_seq_one_letter_code
_entity_poly.pdbx_strand_id
1 'polypeptide(L)'
;KPVSQLAVDSLFETELDVAEDGIVRRDEEGNEMTRLVPRFPTCWTKKHFEKPTEFYLTKEETMYEEDLIGFERLKAYVHSFKPARYVTKAGGPAFDSKGRPRVEYSL
;
A
#
# COMPACT_ATOMS: atom_id res chain seq x y z
N LYS A 1 3.96 -17.34 -15.89
CA LYS A 1 5.28 -16.99 -15.29
C LYS A 1 5.49 -17.88 -14.07
N PRO A 2 6.63 -18.57 -13.91
CA PRO A 2 6.90 -19.25 -12.65
C PRO A 2 7.03 -18.20 -11.54
N VAL A 3 6.30 -18.38 -10.44
CA VAL A 3 6.41 -17.53 -9.25
C VAL A 3 7.53 -18.13 -8.41
N SER A 4 8.58 -17.36 -8.12
CA SER A 4 9.67 -17.82 -7.26
C SER A 4 9.18 -17.95 -5.82
N GLN A 5 9.80 -18.85 -5.03
CA GLN A 5 9.48 -18.98 -3.61
C GLN A 5 9.68 -17.65 -2.87
N LEU A 6 10.74 -16.91 -3.20
CA LEU A 6 11.00 -15.56 -2.68
C LEU A 6 9.84 -14.58 -2.92
N ALA A 7 9.18 -14.65 -4.08
CA ALA A 7 8.02 -13.80 -4.37
C ALA A 7 6.79 -14.20 -3.53
N VAL A 8 6.64 -15.49 -3.20
CA VAL A 8 5.58 -15.97 -2.31
C VAL A 8 5.86 -15.58 -0.85
N ASP A 9 7.11 -15.71 -0.41
CA ASP A 9 7.51 -15.38 0.96
C ASP A 9 7.39 -13.87 1.23
N SER A 10 7.63 -13.03 0.21
CA SER A 10 7.44 -11.57 0.28
C SER A 10 5.98 -11.13 0.53
N LEU A 11 5.00 -12.04 0.46
CA LEU A 11 3.60 -11.74 0.79
C LEU A 11 3.37 -11.65 2.30
N PHE A 12 4.32 -12.14 3.09
CA PHE A 12 4.22 -12.22 4.53
C PHE A 12 5.34 -11.42 5.19
N GLU A 13 5.05 -10.90 6.37
CA GLU A 13 6.03 -10.34 7.29
C GLU A 13 6.08 -11.21 8.55
N THR A 14 7.22 -11.16 9.25
CA THR A 14 7.40 -11.89 10.51
C THR A 14 7.02 -10.97 11.66
N GLU A 15 6.10 -11.41 12.51
CA GLU A 15 5.65 -10.69 13.71
C GLU A 15 5.91 -11.56 14.95
N LEU A 16 6.15 -10.93 16.11
CA LEU A 16 6.23 -11.64 17.38
C LEU A 16 4.92 -12.36 17.68
N ASP A 17 5.01 -13.61 18.13
CA ASP A 17 3.84 -14.34 18.59
C ASP A 17 3.53 -13.93 20.03
N VAL A 18 2.58 -13.01 20.18
CA VAL A 18 2.17 -12.44 21.45
C VAL A 18 0.90 -13.15 21.94
N ALA A 19 0.93 -13.65 23.17
CA ALA A 19 -0.23 -14.21 23.83
C ALA A 19 -1.28 -13.14 24.16
N GLU A 20 -2.48 -13.57 24.57
CA GLU A 20 -3.61 -12.67 24.85
C GLU A 20 -3.32 -11.64 25.98
N ASP A 21 -2.38 -11.98 26.86
CA ASP A 21 -1.89 -11.14 27.96
C ASP A 21 -0.79 -10.14 27.54
N GLY A 22 -0.39 -10.12 26.27
CA GLY A 22 0.67 -9.26 25.75
C GLY A 22 2.08 -9.81 25.91
N ILE A 23 2.25 -11.04 26.42
CA ILE A 23 3.57 -11.66 26.61
C ILE A 23 4.02 -12.39 25.34
N VAL A 24 5.24 -12.11 24.88
CA VAL A 24 5.87 -12.82 23.76
C VAL A 24 6.12 -14.27 24.16
N ARG A 25 5.57 -15.20 23.38
CA ARG A 25 5.79 -16.63 23.59
C ARG A 25 7.25 -16.97 23.29
N ARG A 26 7.82 -17.93 24.03
CA ARG A 26 9.18 -18.42 23.79
C ARG A 26 9.16 -19.91 23.46
N ASP A 27 10.09 -20.35 22.63
CA ASP A 27 10.32 -21.76 22.30
C ASP A 27 11.01 -22.50 23.47
N GLU A 28 11.30 -23.79 23.28
CA GLU A 28 11.92 -24.66 24.29
C GLU A 28 13.36 -24.23 24.63
N GLU A 29 14.05 -23.57 23.70
CA GLU A 29 15.37 -22.99 23.88
C GLU A 29 15.33 -21.58 24.52
N GLY A 30 14.14 -21.00 24.71
CA GLY A 30 13.93 -19.68 25.28
C GLY A 30 14.04 -18.52 24.29
N ASN A 31 14.07 -18.79 22.98
CA ASN A 31 14.01 -17.74 21.95
C ASN A 31 12.58 -17.24 21.76
N GLU A 32 12.45 -15.99 21.35
CA GLU A 32 11.15 -15.38 21.04
C GLU A 32 10.52 -16.03 19.82
N MET A 33 9.27 -16.48 19.97
CA MET A 33 8.54 -17.10 18.88
C MET A 33 7.96 -16.05 17.95
N THR A 34 7.98 -16.34 16.66
CA THR A 34 7.46 -15.47 15.61
C THR A 34 6.47 -16.20 14.73
N ARG A 35 5.50 -15.47 14.18
CA ARG A 35 4.54 -15.98 13.20
C ARG A 35 4.59 -15.17 11.91
N LEU A 36 4.19 -15.80 10.81
CA LEU A 36 4.03 -15.12 9.53
C LEU A 36 2.65 -14.46 9.46
N VAL A 37 2.62 -13.15 9.21
CA VAL A 37 1.39 -12.37 9.00
C VAL A 37 1.35 -11.81 7.58
N PRO A 38 0.17 -11.76 6.93
CA PRO A 38 0.05 -11.14 5.62
C PRO A 38 0.51 -9.67 5.66
N ARG A 39 1.41 -9.30 4.75
CA ARG A 39 1.94 -7.94 4.60
C ARG A 39 0.92 -6.97 4.01
N PHE A 40 0.13 -7.47 3.07
CA PHE A 40 -0.86 -6.71 2.35
C PHE A 40 -2.19 -6.76 3.09
N PRO A 41 -3.12 -5.82 2.81
CA PRO A 41 -4.45 -5.85 3.40
C PRO A 41 -5.03 -7.26 3.36
N THR A 42 -5.74 -7.66 4.41
CA THR A 42 -6.23 -9.02 4.66
C THR A 42 -7.05 -9.64 3.52
N CYS A 43 -7.41 -8.87 2.49
CA CYS A 43 -8.07 -9.32 1.28
C CYS A 43 -7.13 -9.85 0.17
N TRP A 44 -5.81 -9.67 0.23
CA TRP A 44 -4.89 -10.09 -0.83
C TRP A 44 -4.34 -11.50 -0.59
N THR A 45 -4.80 -12.46 -1.38
CA THR A 45 -4.33 -13.86 -1.38
C THR A 45 -3.41 -14.15 -2.56
N LYS A 46 -2.69 -15.28 -2.58
CA LYS A 46 -1.87 -15.72 -3.72
C LYS A 46 -2.60 -15.67 -5.06
N LYS A 47 -3.91 -15.97 -5.09
CA LYS A 47 -4.77 -15.88 -6.28
C LYS A 47 -4.78 -14.48 -6.91
N HIS A 48 -4.55 -13.45 -6.11
CA HIS A 48 -4.51 -12.07 -6.60
C HIS A 48 -3.24 -11.77 -7.41
N PHE A 49 -2.14 -12.48 -7.14
CA PHE A 49 -0.90 -12.38 -7.89
C PHE A 49 -0.91 -13.16 -9.21
N GLU A 50 -1.87 -14.07 -9.39
CA GLU A 50 -2.08 -14.79 -10.65
C GLU A 50 -2.74 -13.90 -11.71
N LYS A 51 -3.42 -12.84 -11.27
CA LYS A 51 -4.06 -11.86 -12.14
C LYS A 51 -3.10 -10.69 -12.41
N PRO A 52 -3.05 -10.19 -13.65
CA PRO A 52 -2.29 -8.99 -13.95
C PRO A 52 -3.00 -7.77 -13.33
N THR A 53 -2.28 -6.67 -13.06
CA THR A 53 -2.82 -5.49 -12.38
C THR A 53 -4.08 -4.95 -13.05
N GLU A 54 -4.14 -5.03 -14.39
CA GLU A 54 -5.27 -4.58 -15.22
C GLU A 54 -6.58 -5.30 -14.89
N PHE A 55 -6.53 -6.50 -14.30
CA PHE A 55 -7.72 -7.24 -13.85
C PHE A 55 -8.45 -6.52 -12.71
N TYR A 56 -7.73 -5.73 -11.91
CA TYR A 56 -8.27 -5.01 -10.77
C TYR A 56 -8.60 -3.54 -11.09
N LEU A 57 -8.37 -3.12 -12.33
CA LEU A 57 -8.68 -1.77 -12.76
C LEU A 57 -10.08 -1.75 -13.37
N THR A 58 -10.98 -0.98 -12.77
CA THR A 58 -12.24 -0.60 -13.43
C THR A 58 -11.91 0.41 -14.50
N LYS A 59 -12.20 0.08 -15.76
CA LYS A 59 -12.05 1.03 -16.85
C LYS A 59 -13.29 1.90 -16.95
N GLU A 60 -13.12 3.17 -17.30
CA GLU A 60 -14.22 4.13 -17.43
C GLU A 60 -15.28 3.62 -18.42
N GLU A 61 -14.87 2.95 -19.50
CA GLU A 61 -15.80 2.40 -20.52
C GLU A 61 -16.66 1.25 -20.01
N THR A 62 -16.35 0.69 -18.84
CA THR A 62 -17.06 -0.43 -18.21
C THR A 62 -17.91 -0.02 -17.02
N MET A 63 -17.95 1.27 -16.68
CA MET A 63 -18.72 1.81 -15.56
C MET A 63 -20.19 2.02 -15.93
N TYR A 64 -21.09 1.91 -14.94
CA TYR A 64 -22.48 2.33 -15.09
C TYR A 64 -22.59 3.87 -15.08
N GLU A 65 -23.67 4.42 -15.61
CA GLU A 65 -23.89 5.87 -15.69
C GLU A 65 -23.81 6.53 -14.30
N GLU A 66 -24.34 5.87 -13.28
CA GLU A 66 -24.31 6.35 -11.89
C GLU A 66 -22.87 6.40 -11.33
N ASP A 67 -22.06 5.39 -11.68
CA ASP A 67 -20.65 5.32 -11.27
C ASP A 67 -19.82 6.38 -12.00
N LEU A 68 -20.11 6.66 -13.27
CA LEU A 68 -19.45 7.72 -14.04
C LEU A 68 -19.68 9.10 -13.39
N ILE A 69 -20.90 9.40 -12.95
CA ILE A 69 -21.20 10.66 -12.24
C ILE A 69 -20.37 10.77 -10.94
N GLY A 70 -20.27 9.68 -10.18
CA GLY A 70 -19.44 9.62 -8.97
C GLY A 70 -17.96 9.80 -9.28
N PHE A 71 -17.48 9.14 -10.34
CA PHE A 71 -16.10 9.20 -10.80
C PHE A 71 -15.70 10.61 -11.27
N GLU A 72 -16.55 11.29 -12.04
CA GLU A 72 -16.31 12.67 -12.46
C GLU A 72 -16.26 13.66 -11.29
N ARG A 73 -17.12 13.47 -10.27
CA ARG A 73 -17.05 14.26 -9.04
C ARG A 73 -15.72 14.04 -8.31
N LEU A 74 -15.23 12.81 -8.26
CA LEU A 74 -13.95 12.48 -7.65
C LEU A 74 -12.78 13.08 -8.44
N LYS A 75 -12.81 13.00 -9.77
CA LYS A 75 -11.82 13.67 -10.64
C LYS A 75 -11.79 15.17 -10.35
N ALA A 76 -12.94 15.84 -10.36
CA ALA A 76 -13.05 17.28 -10.09
C ALA A 76 -12.51 17.65 -8.70
N TYR A 77 -12.83 16.83 -7.69
CA TYR A 77 -12.31 17.00 -6.34
C TYR A 77 -10.79 16.90 -6.28
N VAL A 78 -10.19 15.85 -6.84
CA VAL A 78 -8.72 15.67 -6.89
C VAL A 78 -8.05 16.82 -7.67
N HIS A 79 -8.67 17.28 -8.76
CA HIS A 79 -8.18 18.42 -9.54
C HIS A 79 -8.25 19.75 -8.78
N SER A 80 -9.08 19.87 -7.74
CA SER A 80 -9.18 21.07 -6.92
C SER A 80 -8.04 21.20 -5.89
N PHE A 81 -7.24 20.15 -5.69
CA PHE A 81 -6.18 20.14 -4.69
C PHE A 81 -5.14 21.20 -5.03
N LYS A 82 -4.74 21.96 -4.00
CA LYS A 82 -3.71 22.98 -4.19
C LYS A 82 -2.33 22.33 -4.14
N PRO A 83 -1.42 22.70 -5.05
CA PRO A 83 -0.05 22.25 -4.95
C PRO A 83 0.58 22.78 -3.65
N ALA A 84 0.85 21.89 -2.72
CA ALA A 84 1.64 22.11 -1.53
C ALA A 84 3.12 21.91 -1.83
N ARG A 85 3.95 22.82 -1.31
CA ARG A 85 5.41 22.68 -1.39
C ARG A 85 5.85 21.67 -0.35
N TYR A 86 6.55 20.63 -0.78
CA TYR A 86 7.17 19.72 0.17
C TYR A 86 8.30 20.47 0.89
N VAL A 87 8.27 20.51 2.21
CA VAL A 87 9.30 21.14 3.04
C VAL A 87 10.16 20.07 3.68
N THR A 88 11.45 20.33 3.76
CA THR A 88 12.38 19.52 4.56
C THR A 88 12.07 19.69 6.05
N LYS A 89 12.64 18.83 6.90
CA LYS A 89 12.51 18.98 8.37
C LYS A 89 12.98 20.35 8.89
N ALA A 90 13.83 21.06 8.13
CA ALA A 90 14.31 22.41 8.43
C ALA A 90 13.41 23.52 7.87
N GLY A 91 12.26 23.20 7.28
CA GLY A 91 11.29 24.17 6.73
C GLY A 91 11.62 24.72 5.33
N GLY A 92 12.77 24.36 4.75
CA GLY A 92 13.15 24.77 3.40
C GLY A 92 12.51 23.89 2.31
N PRO A 93 12.41 24.36 1.04
CA PRO A 93 11.87 23.55 -0.05
C PRO A 93 12.66 22.25 -0.23
N ALA A 94 11.97 21.12 -0.37
CA ALA A 94 12.60 19.87 -0.79
C ALA A 94 12.69 19.83 -2.32
N PHE A 95 13.78 19.27 -2.84
CA PHE A 95 14.04 19.17 -4.27
C PHE A 95 14.03 17.71 -4.72
N ASP A 96 13.60 17.47 -5.97
CA ASP A 96 13.69 16.17 -6.62
C ASP A 96 15.13 15.87 -7.05
N SER A 97 15.38 14.67 -7.58
CA SER A 97 16.71 14.27 -8.08
C SER A 97 17.22 15.11 -9.26
N LYS A 98 16.37 15.97 -9.84
CA LYS A 98 16.70 16.91 -10.92
C LYS A 98 16.86 18.35 -10.40
N GLY A 99 16.83 18.57 -9.08
CA GLY A 99 16.98 19.87 -8.46
C GLY A 99 15.74 20.77 -8.57
N ARG A 100 14.56 20.23 -8.88
CA ARG A 100 13.30 20.99 -8.96
C ARG A 100 12.51 20.88 -7.67
N PRO A 101 11.81 21.93 -7.20
CA PRO A 101 11.00 21.84 -5.99
C PRO A 101 9.98 20.69 -6.09
N ARG A 102 9.93 19.84 -5.06
CA ARG A 102 8.91 18.81 -4.95
C ARG A 102 7.58 19.48 -4.60
N VAL A 103 6.58 19.18 -5.40
CA VAL A 103 5.22 19.68 -5.24
C VAL A 103 4.32 18.46 -5.09
N GLU A 104 3.53 18.43 -4.03
CA GLU A 104 2.47 17.44 -3.81
C GLU A 104 1.13 18.16 -3.84
N TYR A 105 0.06 17.49 -4.24
CA TYR A 105 -1.27 18.10 -4.25
C TYR A 105 -1.97 17.70 -2.95
N SER A 106 -2.29 18.69 -2.11
CA SER A 106 -2.99 18.46 -0.85
C SER A 106 -4.38 19.09 -0.88
N LEU A 107 -5.27 18.51 -0.08
CA LEU A 107 -6.64 18.97 0.16
C LEU A 107 -6.73 20.38 0.77
#